data_AF-A0A2H1VK75-F1
#
_entry.id   AF-A0A2H1VK75-F1
#
_cell.length_a   1.000
_cell.length_b   1.000
_cell.length_c   1.000
_cell.angle_alpha   90.00
_cell.angle_beta   90.00
_cell.angle_gamma   90.00
#
_symmetry.space_group_name_H-M   'P 1'
#
loop_
_entity.id
_entity.type
_entity.pdbx_description
1 polymer ?
#
loop_
_entity_poly.entity_id
_entity_poly.type
_entity_poly.pdbx_seq_one_letter_code
_entity_poly.pdbx_strand_id
1 'polypeptide(L)'
;MLLAVDDGDDEIRLVNKLTEMHVDKNKIPKMKVKFAAQVFSQRVSKHNILPDECQGTADFLLVFDKLFGSFNGHSYEGSSKKYKQCLKYNSPHFQLWNEMLPILESIKFESVVRKNDSVLIKHESIPSIKNWIHNIKTFKVMWLHVNVDYKIKNLLTRNFNQDPLENFFSGIKSNGVRNINPNCNQFMNAYKTLLINNFNSVHSVTANCEDDFNKSFFNLIVNKPDLPDNDALLIVMNEIKINDSLIYNESKKTCKTCMRDLCRSEVDMQSFNYEVDYTKKSLFHPSYNFHNLMADIYHLIVACLRDCPESNVLYKKIKFVINCACDYNIITCIKHKELLIEFINNLAIKLIIHS
;
A
#
# COMPACT_ATOMS: atom_id res chain seq x y z
N MET A 1 4.08 -32.88 -19.54
CA MET A 1 3.67 -32.95 -20.95
C MET A 1 4.11 -31.69 -21.70
N LEU A 2 3.58 -30.49 -21.43
CA LEU A 2 4.04 -29.25 -22.09
C LEU A 2 5.55 -28.97 -21.86
N LEU A 3 6.06 -29.15 -20.64
CA LEU A 3 7.50 -29.03 -20.32
C LEU A 3 8.39 -30.08 -21.01
N ALA A 4 7.82 -31.20 -21.45
CA ALA A 4 8.57 -32.25 -22.13
C ALA A 4 8.63 -32.04 -23.65
N VAL A 5 7.75 -31.20 -24.20
CA VAL A 5 7.66 -30.84 -25.63
C VAL A 5 8.34 -29.49 -25.92
N ASP A 6 8.50 -28.63 -24.90
CA ASP A 6 9.17 -27.33 -24.98
C ASP A 6 10.66 -27.47 -24.60
N ASP A 7 11.44 -28.17 -25.44
CA ASP A 7 12.79 -28.69 -25.15
C ASP A 7 13.97 -27.79 -25.57
N GLY A 8 13.74 -26.50 -25.85
CA GLY A 8 14.79 -25.54 -26.18
C GLY A 8 15.61 -25.01 -24.98
N ASP A 9 16.64 -24.20 -25.25
CA ASP A 9 17.33 -23.41 -24.23
C ASP A 9 16.32 -22.50 -23.49
N ASP A 10 16.51 -22.29 -22.17
CA ASP A 10 15.53 -21.62 -21.29
C ASP A 10 15.04 -20.26 -21.82
N GLU A 11 15.86 -19.52 -22.58
CA GLU A 11 15.50 -18.22 -23.16
C GLU A 11 14.56 -18.32 -24.38
N ILE A 12 14.55 -19.45 -25.08
CA ILE A 12 13.86 -19.65 -26.38
C ILE A 12 12.57 -20.48 -26.25
N ARG A 13 12.30 -21.00 -25.05
CA ARG A 13 11.11 -21.80 -24.73
C ARG A 13 9.80 -21.04 -24.85
N LEU A 14 8.77 -21.70 -25.37
CA LEU A 14 7.41 -21.17 -25.52
C LEU A 14 6.80 -20.78 -24.17
N VAL A 15 7.04 -21.58 -23.14
CA VAL A 15 6.61 -21.37 -21.75
C VAL A 15 7.81 -21.25 -20.80
N ASN A 16 8.80 -20.45 -21.18
CA ASN A 16 10.03 -20.16 -20.42
C ASN A 16 9.84 -19.71 -18.94
N LYS A 17 8.62 -19.35 -18.55
CA LYS A 17 8.27 -18.96 -17.18
C LYS A 17 7.85 -20.11 -16.29
N LEU A 18 7.43 -21.24 -16.86
CA LEU A 18 6.99 -22.40 -16.09
C LEU A 18 8.20 -23.23 -15.65
N THR A 19 8.16 -23.64 -14.40
CA THR A 19 9.19 -24.44 -13.72
C THR A 19 8.52 -25.43 -12.79
N GLU A 20 9.28 -26.32 -12.17
CA GLU A 20 8.73 -27.28 -11.19
C GLU A 20 7.96 -26.59 -10.04
N MET A 21 8.34 -25.37 -9.66
CA MET A 21 7.61 -24.56 -8.66
C MET A 21 6.18 -24.20 -9.07
N HIS A 22 5.76 -24.45 -10.30
CA HIS A 22 4.40 -24.21 -10.79
C HIS A 22 3.51 -25.45 -10.72
N VAL A 23 4.09 -26.65 -10.65
CA VAL A 23 3.37 -27.92 -10.85
C VAL A 23 3.59 -28.89 -9.68
N ASP A 24 4.83 -29.00 -9.19
CA ASP A 24 5.14 -29.87 -8.06
C ASP A 24 4.58 -29.29 -6.77
N LYS A 25 3.56 -29.97 -6.23
CA LYS A 25 2.85 -29.61 -5.00
C LYS A 25 3.78 -29.28 -3.82
N ASN A 26 4.93 -29.93 -3.72
CA ASN A 26 5.88 -29.73 -2.63
C ASN A 26 6.76 -28.49 -2.83
N LYS A 27 6.88 -28.00 -4.07
CA LYS A 27 7.69 -26.85 -4.44
C LYS A 27 6.86 -25.59 -4.69
N ILE A 28 5.55 -25.70 -4.82
CA ILE A 28 4.65 -24.55 -5.07
C ILE A 28 4.72 -23.54 -3.92
N PRO A 29 5.18 -22.29 -4.18
CA PRO A 29 5.17 -21.23 -3.18
C PRO A 29 3.74 -20.69 -3.03
N LYS A 30 2.96 -21.29 -2.13
CA LYS A 30 1.50 -21.07 -1.97
C LYS A 30 1.08 -19.60 -1.83
N MET A 31 1.93 -18.75 -1.27
CA MET A 31 1.66 -17.32 -1.05
C MET A 31 2.07 -16.42 -2.22
N LYS A 32 2.75 -16.96 -3.25
CA LYS A 32 3.25 -16.17 -4.38
C LYS A 32 2.28 -16.24 -5.56
N VAL A 33 1.38 -15.27 -5.63
CA VAL A 33 0.33 -15.16 -6.68
C VAL A 33 0.89 -15.26 -8.10
N LYS A 34 2.12 -14.75 -8.33
CA LYS A 34 2.82 -14.82 -9.62
C LYS A 34 2.83 -16.23 -10.22
N PHE A 35 3.09 -17.28 -9.43
CA PHE A 35 3.17 -18.66 -9.95
C PHE A 35 1.81 -19.13 -10.46
N ALA A 36 0.73 -18.85 -9.73
CA ALA A 36 -0.62 -19.16 -10.18
C ALA A 36 -0.96 -18.36 -11.46
N ALA A 37 -0.72 -17.05 -11.47
CA ALA A 37 -1.01 -16.20 -12.62
C ALA A 37 -0.24 -16.63 -13.89
N GLN A 38 0.96 -17.19 -13.74
CA GLN A 38 1.76 -17.74 -14.86
C GLN A 38 1.17 -19.04 -15.40
N VAL A 39 0.72 -19.97 -14.53
CA VAL A 39 0.03 -21.21 -14.93
C VAL A 39 -1.25 -20.89 -15.72
N PHE A 40 -2.07 -19.98 -15.20
CA PHE A 40 -3.34 -19.56 -15.81
C PHE A 40 -3.18 -18.57 -16.96
N SER A 41 -2.00 -18.44 -17.57
CA SER A 41 -1.78 -17.44 -18.60
C SER A 41 -2.21 -17.93 -19.99
N GLN A 42 -2.67 -17.01 -20.84
CA GLN A 42 -3.03 -17.30 -22.24
C GLN A 42 -1.90 -18.01 -23.04
N ARG A 43 -0.63 -17.79 -22.67
CA ARG A 43 0.50 -18.45 -23.34
C ARG A 43 0.52 -19.97 -23.08
N VAL A 44 0.05 -20.39 -21.91
CA VAL A 44 -0.05 -21.81 -21.53
C VAL A 44 -1.29 -22.45 -22.14
N SER A 45 -2.36 -21.68 -22.39
CA SER A 45 -3.62 -22.16 -22.96
C SER A 45 -3.65 -22.27 -24.50
N LYS A 46 -2.50 -22.38 -25.19
CA LYS A 46 -2.47 -22.34 -26.66
C LYS A 46 -2.99 -23.63 -27.31
N HIS A 47 -4.24 -23.58 -27.76
CA HIS A 47 -5.01 -24.67 -28.38
C HIS A 47 -4.40 -25.29 -29.65
N ASN A 48 -3.51 -24.61 -30.38
CA ASN A 48 -2.99 -25.11 -31.66
C ASN A 48 -1.61 -25.78 -31.56
N ILE A 49 -1.05 -25.88 -30.35
CA ILE A 49 0.25 -26.51 -30.08
C ILE A 49 0.06 -27.73 -29.16
N LEU A 50 -1.01 -27.71 -28.36
CA LEU A 50 -1.33 -28.76 -27.41
C LEU A 50 -2.13 -29.90 -28.07
N PRO A 51 -1.91 -31.16 -27.68
CA PRO A 51 -2.74 -32.28 -28.12
C PRO A 51 -4.20 -32.11 -27.72
N ASP A 52 -5.12 -32.71 -28.48
CA ASP A 52 -6.57 -32.56 -28.30
C ASP A 52 -7.06 -32.94 -26.89
N GLU A 53 -6.41 -33.91 -26.25
CA GLU A 53 -6.68 -34.31 -24.85
C GLU A 53 -6.45 -33.17 -23.83
N CYS A 54 -5.64 -32.17 -24.18
CA CYS A 54 -5.37 -30.99 -23.36
C CYS A 54 -6.37 -29.85 -23.57
N GLN A 55 -7.30 -29.98 -24.53
CA GLN A 55 -8.24 -28.91 -24.91
C GLN A 55 -9.02 -28.37 -23.71
N GLY A 56 -9.59 -29.26 -22.89
CA GLY A 56 -10.34 -28.86 -21.69
C GLY A 56 -9.49 -28.10 -20.67
N THR A 57 -8.21 -28.48 -20.50
CA THR A 57 -7.28 -27.75 -19.64
C THR A 57 -6.98 -26.38 -20.20
N ALA A 58 -6.71 -26.28 -21.51
CA ALA A 58 -6.44 -25.00 -22.15
C ALA A 58 -7.64 -24.05 -22.06
N ASP A 59 -8.86 -24.55 -22.27
CA ASP A 59 -10.10 -23.77 -22.13
C ASP A 59 -10.25 -23.26 -20.69
N PHE A 60 -10.04 -24.13 -19.71
CA PHE A 60 -10.09 -23.77 -18.29
C PHE A 60 -9.05 -22.69 -17.94
N LEU A 61 -7.80 -22.83 -18.39
CA LEU A 61 -6.76 -21.83 -18.14
C LEU A 61 -7.12 -20.47 -18.76
N LEU A 62 -7.67 -20.48 -19.98
CA LEU A 62 -8.06 -19.27 -20.69
C LEU A 62 -9.24 -18.54 -20.03
N VAL A 63 -10.20 -19.28 -19.46
CA VAL A 63 -11.30 -18.72 -18.65
C VAL A 63 -10.71 -17.88 -17.51
N PHE A 64 -9.77 -18.44 -16.76
CA PHE A 64 -9.18 -17.76 -15.61
C PHE A 64 -8.16 -16.66 -15.99
N ASP A 65 -7.44 -16.73 -17.12
CA ASP A 65 -6.62 -15.59 -17.62
C ASP A 65 -7.52 -14.35 -17.84
N LYS A 66 -8.65 -14.57 -18.52
CA LYS A 66 -9.60 -13.51 -18.86
C LYS A 66 -10.27 -12.94 -17.62
N LEU A 67 -10.75 -13.82 -16.73
CA LEU A 67 -11.35 -13.40 -15.45
C LEU A 67 -10.34 -12.62 -14.60
N PHE A 68 -9.13 -13.15 -14.40
CA PHE A 68 -8.09 -12.46 -13.64
C PHE A 68 -7.76 -11.08 -14.22
N GLY A 69 -7.66 -10.99 -15.56
CA GLY A 69 -7.52 -9.69 -16.24
C GLY A 69 -8.66 -8.74 -15.86
N SER A 70 -9.91 -9.20 -16.00
CA SER A 70 -11.14 -8.40 -15.80
C SER A 70 -11.34 -7.86 -14.39
N PHE A 71 -10.71 -8.47 -13.39
CA PHE A 71 -10.73 -7.99 -12.00
C PHE A 71 -9.43 -7.30 -11.59
N ASN A 72 -8.37 -7.34 -12.41
CA ASN A 72 -7.09 -6.67 -12.16
C ASN A 72 -6.77 -5.59 -13.23
N GLY A 73 -7.82 -4.93 -13.73
CA GLY A 73 -7.71 -3.82 -14.67
C GLY A 73 -7.13 -2.56 -14.02
N HIS A 74 -6.08 -2.01 -14.63
CA HIS A 74 -5.28 -0.89 -14.11
C HIS A 74 -4.94 0.18 -15.15
N SER A 75 -5.39 0.01 -16.40
CA SER A 75 -5.09 0.94 -17.49
C SER A 75 -6.33 1.74 -17.90
N TYR A 76 -6.23 3.07 -17.88
CA TYR A 76 -7.20 3.94 -18.56
C TYR A 76 -6.98 3.96 -20.08
N GLU A 77 -5.76 3.65 -20.52
CA GLU A 77 -5.34 3.62 -21.92
C GLU A 77 -5.58 2.25 -22.56
N GLY A 78 -5.54 2.22 -23.90
CA GLY A 78 -5.68 0.99 -24.66
C GLY A 78 -4.54 0.00 -24.38
N SER A 79 -4.86 -1.09 -23.68
CA SER A 79 -3.94 -2.22 -23.48
C SER A 79 -4.15 -3.31 -24.52
N SER A 80 -3.07 -3.98 -24.93
CA SER A 80 -3.12 -5.21 -25.74
C SER A 80 -3.94 -6.33 -25.10
N LYS A 81 -4.04 -6.35 -23.75
CA LYS A 81 -4.98 -7.18 -23.02
C LYS A 81 -6.26 -6.38 -22.72
N LYS A 82 -7.30 -6.57 -23.53
CA LYS A 82 -8.57 -5.83 -23.42
C LYS A 82 -9.22 -5.84 -22.02
N TYR A 83 -9.07 -6.94 -21.28
CA TYR A 83 -9.64 -7.07 -19.92
C TYR A 83 -8.77 -6.45 -18.83
N LYS A 84 -7.56 -5.96 -19.13
CA LYS A 84 -6.73 -5.20 -18.16
C LYS A 84 -7.01 -3.69 -18.19
N GLN A 85 -7.95 -3.27 -19.03
CA GLN A 85 -8.40 -1.88 -19.12
C GLN A 85 -9.42 -1.59 -18.02
N CYS A 86 -9.69 -0.31 -17.76
CA CYS A 86 -10.73 0.10 -16.84
C CYS A 86 -12.13 -0.39 -17.30
N LEU A 87 -12.99 -0.65 -16.31
CA LEU A 87 -14.40 -0.91 -16.51
C LEU A 87 -15.11 0.39 -16.90
N LYS A 88 -15.95 0.33 -17.93
CA LYS A 88 -16.74 1.43 -18.50
C LYS A 88 -18.08 0.91 -19.02
N TYR A 89 -19.05 1.80 -19.29
CA TYR A 89 -20.44 1.44 -19.61
C TYR A 89 -20.56 0.35 -20.70
N ASN A 90 -19.77 0.47 -21.77
CA ASN A 90 -19.73 -0.51 -22.88
C ASN A 90 -18.43 -1.31 -22.92
N SER A 91 -17.85 -1.62 -21.76
CA SER A 91 -16.61 -2.37 -21.72
C SER A 91 -16.84 -3.85 -22.06
N PRO A 92 -15.83 -4.54 -22.62
CA PRO A 92 -15.92 -5.97 -22.93
C PRO A 92 -16.05 -6.86 -21.67
N HIS A 93 -15.88 -6.30 -20.46
CA HIS A 93 -16.01 -7.02 -19.20
C HIS A 93 -17.42 -7.58 -19.00
N PHE A 94 -18.48 -6.83 -19.32
CA PHE A 94 -19.85 -7.30 -19.12
C PHE A 94 -20.19 -8.49 -20.01
N GLN A 95 -19.76 -8.47 -21.26
CA GLN A 95 -19.91 -9.60 -22.16
C GLN A 95 -19.16 -10.82 -21.61
N LEU A 96 -17.88 -10.67 -21.26
CA LEU A 96 -17.10 -11.74 -20.65
C LEU A 96 -17.81 -12.31 -19.42
N TRP A 97 -18.27 -11.46 -18.51
CA TRP A 97 -18.92 -11.88 -17.27
C TRP A 97 -20.23 -12.63 -17.52
N ASN A 98 -21.03 -12.20 -18.49
CA ASN A 98 -22.26 -12.91 -18.87
C ASN A 98 -21.95 -14.28 -19.48
N GLU A 99 -20.88 -14.40 -20.27
CA GLU A 99 -20.41 -15.67 -20.84
C GLU A 99 -19.81 -16.60 -19.77
N MET A 100 -19.05 -16.06 -18.81
CA MET A 100 -18.34 -16.86 -17.80
C MET A 100 -19.23 -17.34 -16.65
N LEU A 101 -20.29 -16.59 -16.29
CA LEU A 101 -21.21 -16.98 -15.21
C LEU A 101 -21.76 -18.41 -15.34
N PRO A 102 -22.40 -18.82 -16.45
CA PRO A 102 -22.93 -20.18 -16.58
C PRO A 102 -21.83 -21.24 -16.53
N ILE A 103 -20.64 -20.95 -17.09
CA ILE A 103 -19.47 -21.85 -17.03
C ILE A 103 -19.02 -22.03 -15.59
N LEU A 104 -18.88 -20.95 -14.83
CA LEU A 104 -18.48 -21.03 -13.42
C LEU A 104 -19.52 -21.78 -12.57
N GLU A 105 -20.81 -21.58 -12.83
CA GLU A 105 -21.89 -22.26 -12.14
C GLU A 105 -21.92 -23.78 -12.43
N SER A 106 -21.48 -24.20 -13.62
CA SER A 106 -21.37 -25.60 -14.01
C SER A 106 -20.12 -26.31 -13.47
N ILE A 107 -19.07 -25.60 -13.09
CA ILE A 107 -17.85 -26.23 -12.54
C ILE A 107 -18.17 -26.94 -11.21
N LYS A 108 -17.90 -28.25 -11.16
CA LYS A 108 -17.93 -29.08 -9.96
C LYS A 108 -16.60 -29.82 -9.82
N PHE A 109 -16.19 -30.03 -8.59
CA PHE A 109 -15.01 -30.80 -8.23
C PHE A 109 -15.45 -32.13 -7.65
N GLU A 110 -14.79 -33.20 -8.08
CA GLU A 110 -14.99 -34.53 -7.54
C GLU A 110 -14.30 -34.65 -6.18
N SER A 111 -15.05 -35.06 -5.16
CA SER A 111 -14.50 -35.39 -3.85
C SER A 111 -14.93 -36.80 -3.42
N VAL A 112 -13.97 -37.54 -2.87
CA VAL A 112 -14.19 -38.90 -2.41
C VAL A 112 -14.42 -38.89 -0.91
N VAL A 113 -15.60 -39.31 -0.48
CA VAL A 113 -15.97 -39.45 0.93
C VAL A 113 -16.06 -40.93 1.27
N ARG A 114 -15.23 -41.38 2.22
CA ARG A 114 -15.31 -42.76 2.75
C ARG A 114 -16.23 -42.78 3.97
N LYS A 115 -17.23 -43.64 3.96
CA LYS A 115 -18.11 -43.86 5.11
C LYS A 115 -18.40 -45.35 5.22
N ASN A 116 -18.05 -45.97 6.36
CA ASN A 116 -18.32 -47.38 6.67
C ASN A 116 -18.00 -48.32 5.48
N ASP A 117 -16.74 -48.34 5.04
CA ASP A 117 -16.24 -49.13 3.90
C ASP A 117 -16.86 -48.84 2.52
N SER A 118 -17.82 -47.90 2.43
CA SER A 118 -18.36 -47.40 1.16
C SER A 118 -17.63 -46.15 0.67
N VAL A 119 -17.39 -46.09 -0.64
CA VAL A 119 -16.80 -44.95 -1.34
C VAL A 119 -17.92 -44.17 -2.01
N LEU A 120 -18.16 -42.95 -1.55
CA LEU A 120 -19.13 -42.03 -2.16
C LEU A 120 -18.39 -40.94 -2.94
N ILE A 121 -18.69 -40.83 -4.23
CA ILE A 121 -18.20 -39.73 -5.08
C ILE A 121 -19.21 -38.59 -5.00
N LYS A 122 -18.75 -37.41 -4.60
CA LYS A 122 -19.54 -36.17 -4.57
C LYS A 122 -19.02 -35.19 -5.61
N HIS A 123 -19.94 -34.40 -6.17
CA HIS A 123 -19.62 -33.30 -7.07
C HIS A 123 -20.00 -31.99 -6.38
N GLU A 124 -19.01 -31.22 -5.95
CA GLU A 124 -19.22 -30.01 -5.16
C GLU A 124 -18.57 -28.76 -5.76
N SER A 125 -19.17 -27.61 -5.48
CA SER A 125 -18.58 -26.32 -5.84
C SER A 125 -17.74 -25.81 -4.68
N ILE A 126 -16.46 -25.53 -4.95
CA ILE A 126 -15.51 -25.03 -3.95
C ILE A 126 -15.71 -23.52 -3.69
N PRO A 127 -15.28 -23.01 -2.51
CA PRO A 127 -15.42 -21.59 -2.17
C PRO A 127 -14.84 -20.64 -3.22
N SER A 128 -13.70 -20.98 -3.82
CA SER A 128 -13.06 -20.12 -4.83
C SER A 128 -13.95 -19.88 -6.06
N ILE A 129 -14.65 -20.91 -6.56
CA ILE A 129 -15.58 -20.75 -7.69
C ILE A 129 -16.81 -19.93 -7.28
N LYS A 130 -17.36 -20.20 -6.09
CA LYS A 130 -18.48 -19.42 -5.54
C LYS A 130 -18.12 -17.94 -5.42
N ASN A 131 -16.89 -17.64 -5.01
CA ASN A 131 -16.41 -16.27 -4.88
C ASN A 131 -16.20 -15.58 -6.23
N TRP A 132 -15.78 -16.28 -7.29
CA TRP A 132 -15.76 -15.70 -8.63
C TRP A 132 -17.16 -15.32 -9.12
N ILE A 133 -18.14 -16.20 -8.93
CA ILE A 133 -19.54 -15.93 -9.27
C ILE A 133 -20.06 -14.73 -8.47
N HIS A 134 -19.76 -14.69 -7.17
CA HIS A 134 -20.14 -13.58 -6.30
C HIS A 134 -19.50 -12.26 -6.77
N ASN A 135 -18.20 -12.24 -7.03
CA ASN A 135 -17.48 -11.06 -7.53
C ASN A 135 -18.08 -10.53 -8.82
N ILE A 136 -18.42 -11.40 -9.79
CA ILE A 136 -19.08 -10.97 -11.02
C ILE A 136 -20.41 -10.30 -10.74
N LYS A 137 -21.27 -10.93 -9.92
CA LYS A 137 -22.60 -10.41 -9.59
C LYS A 137 -22.48 -9.06 -8.86
N THR A 138 -21.56 -8.97 -7.89
CA THR A 138 -21.28 -7.75 -7.13
C THR A 138 -20.76 -6.63 -8.02
N PHE A 139 -19.77 -6.88 -8.88
CA PHE A 139 -19.23 -5.84 -9.75
C PHE A 139 -20.25 -5.31 -10.77
N LYS A 140 -21.17 -6.15 -11.27
CA LYS A 140 -22.26 -5.70 -12.13
C LYS A 140 -23.19 -4.72 -11.41
N VAL A 141 -23.61 -5.05 -10.18
CA VAL A 141 -24.50 -4.20 -9.38
C VAL A 141 -23.77 -2.93 -8.94
N MET A 142 -22.56 -3.07 -8.41
CA MET A 142 -21.72 -1.97 -7.98
C MET A 142 -21.45 -0.98 -9.12
N TRP A 143 -21.12 -1.48 -10.32
CA TRP A 143 -20.91 -0.62 -11.49
C TRP A 143 -22.14 0.23 -11.80
N LEU A 144 -23.33 -0.36 -11.78
CA LEU A 144 -24.57 0.38 -12.03
C LEU A 144 -24.76 1.48 -10.98
N HIS A 145 -24.56 1.15 -9.70
CA HIS A 145 -24.66 2.13 -8.61
C HIS A 145 -23.66 3.28 -8.77
N VAL A 146 -22.37 2.99 -8.95
CA VAL A 146 -21.34 4.05 -9.07
C VAL A 146 -21.48 4.88 -10.36
N ASN A 147 -21.93 4.27 -11.45
CA ASN A 147 -22.12 4.98 -12.71
C ASN A 147 -23.40 5.85 -12.69
N VAL A 148 -24.51 5.34 -12.17
CA VAL A 148 -25.80 6.06 -12.15
C VAL A 148 -25.78 7.18 -11.11
N ASP A 149 -25.36 6.87 -9.89
CA ASP A 149 -25.53 7.77 -8.74
C ASP A 149 -24.37 8.78 -8.65
N TYR A 150 -23.15 8.37 -9.02
CA TYR A 150 -21.93 9.19 -8.91
C TYR A 150 -21.31 9.61 -10.25
N LYS A 151 -21.95 9.25 -11.37
CA LYS A 151 -21.50 9.59 -12.74
C LYS A 151 -20.06 9.14 -13.05
N ILE A 152 -19.57 8.10 -12.36
CA ILE A 152 -18.23 7.54 -12.60
C ILE A 152 -18.20 6.87 -13.98
N LYS A 153 -17.29 7.34 -14.85
CA LYS A 153 -17.19 6.86 -16.25
C LYS A 153 -16.21 5.71 -16.45
N ASN A 154 -15.21 5.61 -15.59
CA ASN A 154 -14.15 4.61 -15.65
C ASN A 154 -13.86 4.11 -14.23
N LEU A 155 -13.71 2.79 -14.08
CA LEU A 155 -13.40 2.17 -12.80
C LEU A 155 -12.23 1.21 -12.96
N LEU A 156 -11.16 1.42 -12.19
CA LEU A 156 -10.05 0.48 -12.11
C LEU A 156 -10.42 -0.64 -11.15
N THR A 157 -10.68 -1.83 -11.68
CA THR A 157 -11.08 -2.98 -10.86
C THR A 157 -9.96 -3.41 -9.91
N ARG A 158 -8.70 -3.15 -10.27
CA ARG A 158 -7.55 -3.39 -9.39
C ARG A 158 -7.65 -2.69 -8.04
N ASN A 159 -8.30 -1.53 -7.97
CA ASN A 159 -8.42 -0.76 -6.72
C ASN A 159 -9.32 -1.45 -5.68
N PHE A 160 -10.03 -2.51 -6.07
CA PHE A 160 -10.88 -3.32 -5.18
C PHE A 160 -10.15 -4.56 -4.65
N ASN A 161 -8.90 -4.77 -5.06
CA ASN A 161 -8.06 -5.83 -4.53
C ASN A 161 -7.43 -5.38 -3.21
N GLN A 162 -7.08 -6.33 -2.36
CA GLN A 162 -6.37 -6.06 -1.10
C GLN A 162 -4.85 -5.87 -1.27
N ASP A 163 -4.32 -5.94 -2.50
CA ASP A 163 -2.89 -5.79 -2.80
C ASP A 163 -2.29 -4.50 -2.19
N PRO A 164 -2.95 -3.32 -2.21
CA PRO A 164 -2.43 -2.13 -1.54
C PRO A 164 -2.24 -2.33 -0.03
N LEU A 165 -3.15 -3.07 0.62
CA LEU A 165 -3.06 -3.36 2.05
C LEU A 165 -1.91 -4.34 2.34
N GLU A 166 -1.70 -5.33 1.46
CA GLU A 166 -0.56 -6.24 1.55
C GLU A 166 0.77 -5.49 1.34
N ASN A 167 0.82 -4.56 0.38
CA ASN A 167 1.97 -3.67 0.16
C ASN A 167 2.25 -2.80 1.40
N PHE A 168 1.22 -2.26 2.03
CA PHE A 168 1.35 -1.53 3.29
C PHE A 168 1.96 -2.41 4.40
N PHE A 169 1.46 -3.64 4.59
CA PHE A 169 2.04 -4.56 5.57
C PHE A 169 3.48 -4.96 5.23
N SER A 170 3.82 -5.10 3.95
CA SER A 170 5.19 -5.27 3.51
C SER A 170 6.05 -4.08 3.88
N GLY A 171 5.57 -2.85 3.71
CA GLY A 171 6.26 -1.64 4.14
C GLY A 171 6.53 -1.61 5.65
N ILE A 172 5.55 -2.05 6.46
CA ILE A 172 5.70 -2.17 7.92
C ILE A 172 6.81 -3.17 8.27
N LYS A 173 6.81 -4.34 7.64
CA LYS A 173 7.84 -5.37 7.86
C LYS A 173 9.22 -4.92 7.40
N SER A 174 9.30 -4.22 6.28
CA SER A 174 10.56 -3.64 5.77
C SER A 174 11.12 -2.59 6.72
N ASN A 175 10.27 -1.81 7.41
CA ASN A 175 10.71 -0.83 8.40
C ASN A 175 11.42 -1.48 9.60
N GLY A 176 11.01 -2.68 10.00
CA GLY A 176 11.64 -3.45 11.08
C GLY A 176 12.98 -4.11 10.70
N VAL A 177 13.37 -4.08 9.42
CA VAL A 177 14.60 -4.67 8.85
C VAL A 177 14.81 -6.13 9.23
N ARG A 178 15.38 -6.41 10.41
CA ARG A 178 15.58 -7.77 10.94
C ARG A 178 14.36 -8.29 11.69
N ASN A 179 13.54 -7.40 12.24
CA ASN A 179 12.30 -7.74 12.93
C ASN A 179 11.10 -7.65 11.96
N ILE A 180 10.87 -8.73 11.21
CA ILE A 180 9.77 -8.83 10.24
C ILE A 180 8.43 -9.26 10.86
N ASN A 181 8.35 -9.40 12.18
CA ASN A 181 7.14 -9.76 12.92
C ASN A 181 6.93 -8.82 14.11
N PRO A 182 6.55 -7.55 13.86
CA PRO A 182 6.44 -6.55 14.91
C PRO A 182 5.29 -6.85 15.87
N ASN A 183 5.48 -6.53 17.15
CA ASN A 183 4.38 -6.47 18.12
C ASN A 183 3.52 -5.20 17.89
N CYS A 184 2.41 -5.05 18.62
CA CYS A 184 1.49 -3.92 18.44
C CYS A 184 2.16 -2.54 18.58
N ASN A 185 3.09 -2.37 19.55
CA ASN A 185 3.80 -1.10 19.73
C ASN A 185 4.76 -0.82 18.59
N GLN A 186 5.51 -1.84 18.15
CA GLN A 186 6.41 -1.74 17.00
C GLN A 186 5.64 -1.45 15.70
N PHE A 187 4.47 -2.07 15.53
CA PHE A 187 3.59 -1.79 14.39
C PHE A 187 3.13 -0.33 14.39
N MET A 188 2.68 0.20 15.53
CA MET A 188 2.27 1.61 15.64
C MET A 188 3.42 2.56 15.33
N ASN A 189 4.63 2.27 15.79
CA ASN A 189 5.81 3.10 15.54
C ASN A 189 6.26 3.01 14.07
N ALA A 190 6.24 1.81 13.48
CA ALA A 190 6.52 1.61 12.06
C ALA A 190 5.50 2.33 11.18
N TYR A 191 4.21 2.28 11.54
CA TYR A 191 3.15 3.01 10.86
C TYR A 191 3.38 4.52 10.90
N LYS A 192 3.65 5.10 12.08
CA LYS A 192 3.98 6.53 12.22
C LYS A 192 5.20 6.90 11.38
N THR A 193 6.22 6.05 11.37
CA THR A 193 7.44 6.25 10.58
C THR A 193 7.16 6.22 9.08
N LEU A 194 6.35 5.26 8.61
CA LEU A 194 5.94 5.20 7.21
C LEU A 194 5.09 6.41 6.85
N LEU A 195 4.15 6.82 7.69
CA LEU A 195 3.30 7.99 7.46
C LEU A 195 4.16 9.26 7.25
N ILE A 196 5.11 9.52 8.16
CA ILE A 196 6.06 10.65 8.03
C ILE A 196 6.91 10.53 6.76
N ASN A 197 7.27 9.30 6.38
CA ASN A 197 8.06 9.03 5.17
C ASN A 197 7.21 8.82 3.91
N ASN A 198 5.93 9.19 3.90
CA ASN A 198 5.03 9.04 2.74
C ASN A 198 4.92 7.59 2.24
N PHE A 199 4.86 6.62 3.15
CA PHE A 199 4.92 5.18 2.89
C PHE A 199 6.07 4.76 1.96
N ASN A 200 7.14 5.56 1.87
CA ASN A 200 8.33 5.18 1.15
C ASN A 200 8.99 4.05 1.93
N SER A 201 8.86 2.85 1.40
CA SER A 201 9.57 1.68 1.89
C SER A 201 10.33 1.07 0.71
N VAL A 202 11.48 0.47 0.99
CA VAL A 202 12.19 -0.30 -0.02
C VAL A 202 11.31 -1.52 -0.33
N HIS A 203 10.68 -1.53 -1.51
CA HIS A 203 9.99 -2.71 -2.01
C HIS A 203 11.02 -3.82 -2.18
N SER A 204 10.78 -4.97 -1.55
CA SER A 204 11.66 -6.14 -1.70
C SER A 204 11.58 -6.66 -3.13
N VAL A 205 12.73 -7.00 -3.72
CA VAL A 205 12.84 -7.68 -5.03
C VAL A 205 12.05 -9.01 -5.04
N THR A 206 11.74 -9.59 -3.87
CA THR A 206 11.00 -10.84 -3.72
C THR A 206 9.54 -10.68 -3.31
N ALA A 207 9.00 -9.45 -3.32
CA ALA A 207 7.62 -9.15 -2.93
C ALA A 207 6.57 -9.91 -3.77
N ASN A 208 5.43 -10.23 -3.14
CA ASN A 208 4.36 -11.01 -3.77
C ASN A 208 3.33 -10.15 -4.50
N CYS A 209 3.16 -8.91 -4.06
CA CYS A 209 2.27 -7.91 -4.66
C CYS A 209 3.08 -7.01 -5.60
N GLU A 210 2.44 -6.53 -6.67
CA GLU A 210 3.10 -5.57 -7.56
C GLU A 210 3.09 -4.19 -6.90
N ASP A 211 4.11 -3.38 -7.20
CA ASP A 211 4.23 -2.02 -6.71
C ASP A 211 3.04 -1.17 -7.19
N ASP A 212 2.31 -0.58 -6.25
CA ASP A 212 1.20 0.34 -6.49
C ASP A 212 1.54 1.78 -6.05
N PHE A 213 2.81 2.01 -5.70
CA PHE A 213 3.33 3.25 -5.11
C PHE A 213 2.50 3.75 -3.92
N ASN A 214 1.78 2.85 -3.23
CA ASN A 214 0.82 3.15 -2.16
C ASN A 214 -0.21 4.25 -2.52
N LYS A 215 -0.48 4.51 -3.80
CA LYS A 215 -1.34 5.63 -4.26
C LYS A 215 -2.73 5.61 -3.62
N SER A 216 -3.27 4.41 -3.41
CA SER A 216 -4.59 4.22 -2.80
C SER A 216 -4.63 4.69 -1.34
N PHE A 217 -3.55 4.52 -0.57
CA PHE A 217 -3.46 4.98 0.82
C PHE A 217 -3.21 6.48 0.92
N PHE A 218 -2.42 7.06 0.02
CA PHE A 218 -2.27 8.53 -0.05
C PHE A 218 -3.61 9.23 -0.22
N ASN A 219 -4.46 8.74 -1.12
CA ASN A 219 -5.77 9.34 -1.37
C ASN A 219 -6.71 9.27 -0.16
N LEU A 220 -6.52 8.30 0.75
CA LEU A 220 -7.31 8.20 1.99
C LEU A 220 -6.90 9.25 3.04
N ILE A 221 -5.64 9.69 3.02
CA ILE A 221 -5.14 10.75 3.92
C ILE A 221 -5.56 12.13 3.40
N VAL A 222 -5.63 12.29 2.08
CA VAL A 222 -5.89 13.59 1.42
C VAL A 222 -7.38 13.95 1.37
N ASN A 223 -8.30 13.03 1.65
CA ASN A 223 -9.74 13.31 1.63
C ASN A 223 -10.23 14.03 2.90
N LYS A 224 -9.84 15.30 3.06
CA LYS A 224 -10.75 16.32 3.60
C LYS A 224 -11.39 17.05 2.42
N PRO A 225 -12.72 17.24 2.41
CA PRO A 225 -13.33 18.18 1.47
C PRO A 225 -12.83 19.58 1.81
N ASP A 226 -12.50 20.36 0.78
CA ASP A 226 -12.16 21.78 0.81
C ASP A 226 -10.70 22.19 1.13
N LEU A 227 -9.72 21.58 0.46
CA LEU A 227 -8.41 22.23 0.26
C LEU A 227 -8.17 22.52 -1.24
N PRO A 228 -7.81 23.77 -1.61
CA PRO A 228 -7.46 24.10 -2.98
C PRO A 228 -6.11 23.49 -3.35
N ASP A 229 -6.13 22.79 -4.48
CA ASP A 229 -5.02 22.26 -5.30
C ASP A 229 -3.92 21.40 -4.65
N ASN A 230 -3.63 20.29 -5.35
CA ASN A 230 -2.49 19.38 -5.16
C ASN A 230 -1.13 20.09 -5.02
N ASP A 231 -1.03 21.34 -5.47
CA ASP A 231 0.17 22.17 -5.36
C ASP A 231 0.48 22.55 -3.92
N ALA A 232 -0.50 22.81 -3.03
CA ALA A 232 -0.18 23.27 -1.68
C ALA A 232 0.56 22.21 -0.85
N LEU A 233 0.15 20.94 -0.95
CA LEU A 233 0.77 19.84 -0.23
C LEU A 233 2.12 19.46 -0.86
N LEU A 234 2.22 19.45 -2.20
CA LEU A 234 3.48 19.23 -2.92
C LEU A 234 4.50 20.36 -2.69
N ILE A 235 4.03 21.61 -2.57
CA ILE A 235 4.83 22.78 -2.17
C ILE A 235 5.26 22.64 -0.72
N VAL A 236 4.38 22.28 0.21
CA VAL A 236 4.77 22.02 1.62
C VAL A 236 5.77 20.86 1.72
N MET A 237 5.61 19.80 0.93
CA MET A 237 6.53 18.65 0.90
C MET A 237 7.89 19.00 0.28
N ASN A 238 7.90 19.79 -0.80
CA ASN A 238 9.13 20.32 -1.38
C ASN A 238 9.79 21.32 -0.43
N GLU A 239 9.02 22.16 0.27
CA GLU A 239 9.53 23.04 1.32
C GLU A 239 10.06 22.27 2.54
N ILE A 240 9.50 21.11 2.91
CA ILE A 240 10.04 20.24 3.98
C ILE A 240 11.36 19.60 3.52
N LYS A 241 11.45 19.11 2.28
CA LYS A 241 12.71 18.63 1.69
C LYS A 241 13.76 19.75 1.55
N ILE A 242 13.34 20.95 1.17
CA ILE A 242 14.20 22.14 1.10
C ILE A 242 14.56 22.61 2.52
N ASN A 243 13.68 22.48 3.52
CA ASN A 243 14.00 22.77 4.91
C ASN A 243 14.96 21.74 5.53
N ASP A 244 14.86 20.45 5.16
CA ASP A 244 15.90 19.45 5.44
C ASP A 244 17.25 19.91 4.86
N SER A 245 17.24 20.56 3.68
CA SER A 245 18.44 21.17 3.09
C SER A 245 18.89 22.48 3.77
N LEU A 246 17.97 23.28 4.36
CA LEU A 246 18.30 24.48 5.14
C LEU A 246 18.88 24.12 6.53
N ILE A 247 18.42 23.04 7.15
CA ILE A 247 19.04 22.44 8.34
C ILE A 247 20.45 21.92 7.98
N TYR A 248 20.62 21.37 6.78
CA TYR A 248 21.92 20.90 6.32
C TYR A 248 22.89 22.03 5.99
N ASN A 249 22.40 23.17 5.50
CA ASN A 249 23.26 24.22 4.94
C ASN A 249 23.70 25.31 5.93
N GLU A 250 22.99 25.60 7.03
CA GLU A 250 23.45 26.70 7.91
C GLU A 250 23.46 26.45 9.43
N SER A 251 22.78 25.43 9.99
CA SER A 251 22.95 25.14 11.42
C SER A 251 22.36 23.79 11.86
N LYS A 252 23.10 23.10 12.76
CA LYS A 252 22.63 22.04 13.71
C LYS A 252 23.00 20.57 13.45
N LYS A 253 24.27 20.30 13.14
CA LYS A 253 24.93 19.08 13.69
C LYS A 253 26.08 19.38 14.67
N THR A 254 26.47 20.64 14.85
CA THR A 254 27.66 21.03 15.63
C THR A 254 27.39 21.88 16.87
N CYS A 255 26.21 22.49 17.02
CA CYS A 255 25.91 23.33 18.19
C CYS A 255 25.54 22.47 19.40
N LYS A 256 26.53 22.26 20.29
CA LYS A 256 26.38 21.43 21.50
C LYS A 256 25.26 21.92 22.44
N THR A 257 25.03 23.23 22.53
CA THR A 257 23.96 23.80 23.35
C THR A 257 22.58 23.46 22.79
N CYS A 258 22.34 23.67 21.49
CA CYS A 258 21.08 23.26 20.86
C CYS A 258 20.83 21.74 20.98
N MET A 259 21.87 20.93 20.80
CA MET A 259 21.78 19.48 20.98
C MET A 259 21.38 19.12 22.41
N ARG A 260 21.93 19.78 23.43
CA ARG A 260 21.56 19.53 24.82
C ARG A 260 20.15 20.00 25.16
N ASP A 261 19.73 21.14 24.61
CA ASP A 261 18.40 21.71 24.86
C ASP A 261 17.31 20.83 24.21
N LEU A 262 17.56 20.35 22.99
CA LEU A 262 16.57 19.62 22.19
C LEU A 262 16.63 18.10 22.38
N CYS A 263 17.80 17.55 22.69
CA CYS A 263 18.02 16.10 22.79
C CYS A 263 18.45 15.68 24.20
N ARG A 264 18.12 14.44 24.60
CA ARG A 264 18.64 13.85 25.83
C ARG A 264 20.15 13.61 25.74
N SER A 265 20.84 13.74 26.87
CA SER A 265 22.28 13.51 27.00
C SER A 265 22.64 12.04 27.27
N GLU A 266 21.70 11.24 27.79
CA GLU A 266 21.92 9.84 28.16
C GLU A 266 21.10 8.89 27.29
N VAL A 267 21.69 7.74 26.97
CA VAL A 267 21.01 6.62 26.31
C VAL A 267 20.19 5.91 27.40
N ASP A 268 18.87 6.07 27.39
CA ASP A 268 18.00 5.28 28.28
C ASP A 268 17.70 3.88 27.69
N MET A 269 17.15 2.97 28.49
CA MET A 269 16.86 1.60 28.07
C MET A 269 15.84 1.54 26.89
N GLN A 270 14.99 2.57 26.73
CA GLN A 270 14.09 2.68 25.57
C GLN A 270 14.87 3.09 24.30
N SER A 271 15.84 3.98 24.45
CA SER A 271 16.78 4.40 23.40
C SER A 271 17.65 3.22 22.94
N PHE A 272 18.11 2.39 23.88
CA PHE A 272 18.84 1.16 23.58
C PHE A 272 18.00 0.16 22.77
N ASN A 273 16.74 -0.09 23.17
CA ASN A 273 15.85 -0.97 22.42
C ASN A 273 15.60 -0.45 20.99
N TYR A 274 15.49 0.87 20.81
CA TYR A 274 15.30 1.46 19.48
C TYR A 274 16.59 1.45 18.63
N GLU A 275 17.77 1.69 19.21
CA GLU A 275 19.07 1.59 18.52
C GLU A 275 19.40 0.16 18.07
N VAL A 276 19.07 -0.83 18.91
CA VAL A 276 19.22 -2.26 18.60
C VAL A 276 18.30 -2.67 17.44
N ASP A 277 17.06 -2.15 17.41
CA ASP A 277 16.07 -2.49 16.38
C ASP A 277 16.33 -1.79 15.02
N TYR A 278 16.88 -0.57 15.01
CA TYR A 278 16.96 0.26 13.79
C TYR A 278 18.37 0.42 13.18
N THR A 279 19.43 -0.12 13.77
CA THR A 279 20.83 -0.06 13.27
C THR A 279 21.42 1.33 12.97
N LYS A 280 20.67 2.42 13.17
CA LYS A 280 21.14 3.81 13.05
C LYS A 280 21.56 4.33 14.42
N LYS A 281 22.87 4.32 14.68
CA LYS A 281 23.55 4.84 15.89
C LYS A 281 23.46 6.37 16.07
N SER A 282 22.47 7.04 15.47
CA SER A 282 22.43 8.51 15.34
C SER A 282 21.07 9.14 15.56
N LEU A 283 20.09 8.37 16.05
CA LEU A 283 18.78 8.91 16.43
C LEU A 283 18.87 9.46 17.85
N PHE A 284 18.75 10.79 17.97
CA PHE A 284 18.70 11.46 19.26
C PHE A 284 17.26 11.57 19.76
N HIS A 285 16.98 11.13 20.99
CA HIS A 285 15.67 11.31 21.61
C HIS A 285 15.48 12.76 22.09
N PRO A 286 14.26 13.32 21.99
CA PRO A 286 13.99 14.67 22.46
C PRO A 286 14.17 14.77 23.98
N SER A 287 14.73 15.90 24.43
CA SER A 287 14.79 16.21 25.87
C SER A 287 13.38 16.25 26.46
N TYR A 288 13.23 15.97 27.77
CA TYR A 288 11.93 16.01 28.43
C TYR A 288 11.26 17.39 28.29
N ASN A 289 12.07 18.44 28.44
CA ASN A 289 11.62 19.82 28.27
C ASN A 289 11.15 20.10 26.85
N PHE A 290 11.88 19.63 25.83
CA PHE A 290 11.47 19.78 24.44
C PHE A 290 10.22 18.97 24.10
N HIS A 291 10.08 17.78 24.68
CA HIS A 291 8.86 16.98 24.54
C HIS A 291 7.63 17.69 25.12
N ASN A 292 7.75 18.28 26.31
CA ASN A 292 6.66 19.04 26.94
C ASN A 292 6.30 20.28 26.11
N LEU A 293 7.29 21.02 25.61
CA LEU A 293 7.04 22.14 24.70
C LEU A 293 6.22 21.69 23.47
N MET A 294 6.59 20.57 22.85
CA MET A 294 5.85 20.04 21.70
C MET A 294 4.43 19.59 22.07
N ALA A 295 4.22 19.05 23.26
CA ALA A 295 2.90 18.68 23.77
C ALA A 295 2.02 19.94 24.00
N ASP A 296 2.57 20.98 24.61
CA ASP A 296 1.88 22.26 24.82
C ASP A 296 1.48 22.91 23.49
N ILE A 297 2.42 22.96 22.54
CA ILE A 297 2.16 23.45 21.18
C ILE A 297 1.02 22.66 20.54
N TYR A 298 1.04 21.32 20.63
CA TYR A 298 -0.01 20.47 20.10
C TYR A 298 -1.38 20.78 20.72
N HIS A 299 -1.45 20.86 22.05
CA HIS A 299 -2.70 21.14 22.75
C HIS A 299 -3.28 22.51 22.37
N LEU A 300 -2.44 23.53 22.22
CA LEU A 300 -2.86 24.87 21.79
C LEU A 300 -3.37 24.89 20.34
N ILE A 301 -2.70 24.18 19.43
CA ILE A 301 -3.15 24.06 18.04
C ILE A 301 -4.52 23.38 18.00
N VAL A 302 -4.68 22.24 18.69
CA VAL A 302 -5.95 21.50 18.73
C VAL A 302 -7.06 22.34 19.36
N ALA A 303 -6.78 23.12 20.41
CA ALA A 303 -7.75 24.05 21.00
C ALA A 303 -8.19 25.12 19.99
N CYS A 304 -7.24 25.74 19.28
CA CYS A 304 -7.54 26.73 18.24
C CYS A 304 -8.38 26.15 17.09
N LEU A 305 -8.08 24.91 16.67
CA LEU A 305 -8.82 24.20 15.63
C LEU A 305 -10.26 23.87 16.07
N ARG A 306 -10.46 23.55 17.35
CA ARG A 306 -11.78 23.29 17.92
C ARG A 306 -12.66 24.55 17.90
N ASP A 307 -12.08 25.69 18.23
CA ASP A 307 -12.84 26.94 18.39
C ASP A 307 -13.13 27.64 17.05
N CYS A 308 -12.23 27.55 16.06
CA CYS A 308 -12.37 28.29 14.79
C CYS A 308 -11.75 27.52 13.58
N PRO A 309 -12.34 26.41 13.12
CA PRO A 309 -11.74 25.57 12.07
C PRO A 309 -11.66 26.23 10.68
N GLU A 310 -12.55 27.18 10.34
CA GLU A 310 -12.71 27.74 8.98
C GLU A 310 -12.09 29.14 8.80
N SER A 311 -11.20 29.58 9.69
CA SER A 311 -10.70 30.95 9.66
C SER A 311 -9.56 31.15 8.65
N ASN A 312 -9.71 32.11 7.72
CA ASN A 312 -8.63 32.55 6.82
C ASN A 312 -7.39 33.14 7.54
N VAL A 313 -7.50 33.40 8.85
CA VAL A 313 -6.40 33.87 9.70
C VAL A 313 -5.98 32.83 10.74
N LEU A 314 -6.45 31.58 10.61
CA LEU A 314 -6.19 30.48 11.55
C LEU A 314 -4.69 30.27 11.79
N TYR A 315 -3.87 30.25 10.74
CA TYR A 315 -2.42 30.16 10.85
C TYR A 315 -1.82 31.29 11.71
N LYS A 316 -2.24 32.55 11.45
CA LYS A 316 -1.76 33.72 12.19
C LYS A 316 -2.21 33.68 13.65
N LYS A 317 -3.45 33.27 13.90
CA LYS A 317 -4.01 33.12 15.24
C LYS A 317 -3.28 32.04 16.04
N ILE A 318 -3.07 30.87 15.44
CA ILE A 318 -2.33 29.77 16.06
C ILE A 318 -0.88 30.18 16.35
N LYS A 319 -0.18 30.77 15.37
CA LYS A 319 1.21 31.24 15.56
C LYS A 319 1.30 32.27 16.68
N PHE A 320 0.34 33.19 16.78
CA PHE A 320 0.26 34.15 17.87
C PHE A 320 0.05 33.46 19.22
N VAL A 321 -0.93 32.56 19.33
CA VAL A 321 -1.24 31.83 20.58
C VAL A 321 -0.05 31.03 21.07
N ILE A 322 0.60 30.27 20.18
CA ILE A 322 1.79 29.49 20.50
C ILE A 322 2.94 30.40 20.98
N ASN A 323 3.22 31.48 20.24
CA ASN A 323 4.28 32.42 20.61
C ASN A 323 4.06 33.08 21.99
N CYS A 324 2.81 33.27 22.41
CA CYS A 324 2.47 33.89 23.68
C CYS A 324 2.41 32.90 24.85
N ALA A 325 1.98 31.65 24.60
CA ALA A 325 1.63 30.70 25.65
C ALA A 325 2.70 29.63 25.92
N CYS A 326 3.56 29.32 24.93
CA CYS A 326 4.58 28.29 25.09
C CYS A 326 5.87 28.82 25.75
N ASP A 327 6.48 28.00 26.61
CA ASP A 327 7.74 28.33 27.27
C ASP A 327 8.96 27.95 26.39
N TYR A 328 9.51 28.94 25.70
CA TYR A 328 10.74 28.77 24.91
C TYR A 328 12.04 28.97 25.70
N ASN A 329 11.98 29.14 27.02
CA ASN A 329 13.19 29.25 27.85
C ASN A 329 14.01 27.96 27.87
N ILE A 330 13.41 26.84 27.46
CA ILE A 330 14.11 25.57 27.24
C ILE A 330 15.19 25.68 26.16
N ILE A 331 15.07 26.65 25.24
CA ILE A 331 16.06 26.92 24.20
C ILE A 331 17.02 27.99 24.74
N THR A 332 18.11 27.52 25.32
CA THR A 332 19.10 28.37 26.01
C THR A 332 20.15 28.93 25.03
N CYS A 333 20.25 28.35 23.83
CA CYS A 333 21.22 28.78 22.83
C CYS A 333 20.93 30.18 22.25
N ILE A 334 21.62 31.20 22.77
CA ILE A 334 21.49 32.60 22.33
C ILE A 334 21.62 32.76 20.80
N LYS A 335 22.58 32.06 20.18
CA LYS A 335 22.86 32.19 18.74
C LYS A 335 21.70 31.73 17.84
N HIS A 336 20.97 30.69 18.24
CA HIS A 336 19.96 30.05 17.40
C HIS A 336 18.54 30.11 17.98
N LYS A 337 18.34 30.80 19.13
CA LYS A 337 17.08 30.78 19.87
C LYS A 337 15.91 31.21 18.99
N GLU A 338 15.97 32.41 18.43
CA GLU A 338 14.87 32.95 17.61
C GLU A 338 14.59 32.09 16.37
N LEU A 339 15.65 31.71 15.63
CA LEU A 339 15.56 30.84 14.47
C LEU A 339 14.97 29.46 14.81
N LEU A 340 15.31 28.90 15.97
CA LEU A 340 14.76 27.63 16.45
C LEU A 340 13.28 27.75 16.80
N ILE A 341 12.91 28.79 17.55
CA ILE A 341 11.52 29.04 17.94
C ILE A 341 10.66 29.18 16.70
N GLU A 342 11.07 30.02 15.75
CA GLU A 342 10.34 30.21 14.51
C GLU A 342 10.23 28.91 13.69
N PHE A 343 11.33 28.15 13.59
CA PHE A 343 11.33 26.86 12.92
C PHE A 343 10.37 25.86 13.57
N ILE A 344 10.47 25.67 14.89
CA ILE A 344 9.63 24.74 15.66
C ILE A 344 8.15 25.11 15.49
N ASN A 345 7.81 26.38 15.60
CA ASN A 345 6.42 26.83 15.50
C ASN A 345 5.87 26.65 14.10
N ASN A 346 6.59 27.10 13.08
CA ASN A 346 6.16 26.93 11.70
C ASN A 346 6.02 25.43 11.35
N LEU A 347 6.96 24.59 11.79
CA LEU A 347 6.92 23.15 11.53
C LEU A 347 5.75 22.48 12.26
N ALA A 348 5.54 22.78 13.55
CA ALA A 348 4.46 22.19 14.33
C ALA A 348 3.08 22.58 13.81
N ILE A 349 2.87 23.86 13.45
CA ILE A 349 1.65 24.34 12.84
C ILE A 349 1.41 23.63 11.51
N LYS A 350 2.44 23.55 10.65
CA LYS A 350 2.34 22.86 9.37
C LYS A 350 1.99 21.38 9.57
N LEU A 351 2.68 20.68 10.46
CA LEU A 351 2.46 19.26 10.72
C LEU A 351 1.06 18.98 11.25
N ILE A 352 0.53 19.79 12.17
CA ILE A 352 -0.73 19.47 12.87
C ILE A 352 -1.96 19.98 12.12
N ILE A 353 -1.85 21.08 11.36
CA ILE A 353 -2.96 21.56 10.52
C ILE A 353 -3.08 20.73 9.24
N HIS A 354 -1.96 20.30 8.67
CA HIS A 354 -1.93 19.60 7.38
C HIS A 354 -1.71 18.08 7.48
N SER A 355 -1.61 17.51 8.70
CA SER A 355 -1.84 16.08 8.97
C SER A 355 -3.34 15.78 9.01
#